data_AF-A0A1T1CMI4-F1
#
_entry.id   AF-A0A1T1CMI4-F1
#
_cell.length_a   1.000
_cell.length_b   1.000
_cell.length_c   1.000
_cell.angle_alpha   90.00
_cell.angle_beta   90.00
_cell.angle_gamma   90.00
#
_symmetry.space_group_name_H-M   'P 1'
#
loop_
_entity.id
_entity.type
_entity.pdbx_description
1 polymer ?
#
loop_
_entity_poly.entity_id
_entity_poly.type
_entity_poly.pdbx_seq_one_letter_code
_entity_poly.pdbx_strand_id
1 'polypeptide(L)'
;MEYVISHRKDNKGSFYRLDIDFKPENLILSGFLSQIKVIDYPDFINDVINSNSTGYEYLSLRMYTDIDCDDQSWIKNVIGRELQIGEIFLHHEFTGDTIIQQVIFDKILYDFSLVVLDTYRYNENVNIDYFKYYIRDKKISQNNRSWSEAMKYSLSKLSEKISLHNN
;
A
#
# COMPACT_ATOMS: atom_id res chain seq x y z
N MET A 1 14.28 2.18 9.35
CA MET A 1 14.24 2.87 8.05
C MET A 1 13.57 4.21 8.29
N GLU A 2 14.25 5.30 7.97
CA GLU A 2 13.69 6.65 8.11
C GLU A 2 13.03 7.08 6.80
N TYR A 3 12.02 7.95 6.86
CA TYR A 3 11.37 8.49 5.67
C TYR A 3 10.70 9.84 5.93
N VAL A 4 10.44 10.57 4.84
CA VAL A 4 9.77 11.87 4.85
C VAL A 4 8.68 11.89 3.79
N ILE A 5 7.45 12.23 4.19
CA ILE A 5 6.31 12.38 3.27
C ILE A 5 6.19 13.86 2.90
N SER A 6 6.09 14.16 1.60
CA SER A 6 6.12 15.54 1.09
C SER A 6 5.01 15.80 0.07
N HIS A 7 4.36 16.95 0.19
CA HIS A 7 3.54 17.53 -0.90
C HIS A 7 4.46 18.11 -1.97
N ARG A 8 4.46 17.52 -3.16
CA ARG A 8 5.18 18.07 -4.31
C ARG A 8 4.34 19.10 -5.03
N LYS A 9 5.00 20.19 -5.40
CA LYS A 9 4.42 21.32 -6.13
C LYS A 9 5.08 21.44 -7.50
N ASP A 10 4.29 21.79 -8.50
CA ASP A 10 4.80 22.04 -9.84
C ASP A 10 5.59 23.35 -9.90
N ASN A 11 6.12 23.70 -11.07
CA ASN A 11 6.87 24.96 -11.27
C ASN A 11 6.02 26.22 -11.03
N LYS A 12 4.69 26.09 -10.88
CA LYS A 12 3.75 27.17 -10.59
C LYS A 12 3.35 27.20 -9.11
N GLY A 13 3.88 26.29 -8.28
CA GLY A 13 3.57 26.18 -6.87
C GLY A 13 2.27 25.40 -6.58
N SER A 14 1.63 24.83 -7.58
CA SER A 14 0.41 24.04 -7.44
C SER A 14 0.74 22.62 -6.99
N PHE A 15 0.00 22.11 -5.99
CA PHE A 15 0.13 20.72 -5.57
C PHE A 15 -0.21 19.78 -6.74
N TYR A 16 0.65 18.79 -6.99
CA TYR A 16 0.39 17.80 -8.05
C TYR A 16 0.55 16.34 -7.59
N ARG A 17 1.35 16.04 -6.56
CA ARG A 17 1.44 14.67 -6.00
C ARG A 17 1.95 14.63 -4.56
N LEU A 18 1.63 13.55 -3.87
CA LEU A 18 2.32 13.14 -2.64
C LEU A 18 3.49 12.22 -2.99
N ASP A 19 4.65 12.46 -2.37
CA ASP A 19 5.81 11.58 -2.45
C ASP A 19 6.26 11.16 -1.06
N ILE A 20 7.03 10.07 -1.01
CA ILE A 20 7.75 9.61 0.18
C ILE A 20 9.20 9.35 -0.21
N ASP A 21 10.13 9.93 0.55
CA ASP A 21 11.56 9.75 0.38
C ASP A 21 12.11 8.91 1.54
N PHE A 22 12.95 7.91 1.27
CA PHE A 22 13.52 7.00 2.28
C PHE A 22 15.01 7.26 2.55
N LYS A 23 15.46 6.92 3.77
CA LYS A 23 16.88 6.86 4.16
C LYS A 23 17.20 5.50 4.84
N PRO A 24 18.10 4.68 4.26
CA PRO A 24 18.73 4.84 2.94
C PRO A 24 17.69 4.86 1.81
N GLU A 25 18.09 5.36 0.64
CA GLU A 25 17.21 5.52 -0.52
C GLU A 25 16.57 4.18 -0.92
N ASN A 26 15.25 4.20 -1.14
CA ASN A 26 14.48 3.06 -1.62
C ASN A 26 13.46 3.53 -2.66
N LEU A 27 13.91 3.63 -3.91
CA LEU A 27 13.07 4.06 -5.03
C LEU A 27 11.90 3.11 -5.31
N ILE A 28 12.06 1.83 -4.97
CA ILE A 28 11.02 0.82 -5.18
C ILE A 28 9.85 1.08 -4.24
N LEU A 29 10.08 1.25 -2.94
CA LEU A 29 9.03 1.61 -1.99
C LEU A 29 8.37 2.96 -2.33
N SER A 30 9.18 3.93 -2.76
CA SER A 30 8.70 5.26 -3.13
C SER A 30 7.77 5.18 -4.35
N GLY A 31 8.23 4.51 -5.41
CA GLY A 31 7.47 4.28 -6.64
C GLY A 31 6.20 3.48 -6.36
N PHE A 32 6.34 2.36 -5.64
CA PHE A 32 5.24 1.48 -5.25
C PHE A 32 4.11 2.24 -4.57
N LEU A 33 4.40 3.03 -3.54
CA LEU A 33 3.37 3.79 -2.82
C LEU A 33 2.77 4.91 -3.68
N SER A 34 3.57 5.56 -4.52
CA SER A 34 3.12 6.68 -5.36
C SER A 34 2.21 6.26 -6.53
N GLN A 35 2.27 4.99 -6.95
CA GLN A 35 1.50 4.48 -8.08
C GLN A 35 0.10 3.95 -7.72
N ILE A 36 -0.17 3.76 -6.43
CA ILE A 36 -1.51 3.39 -5.98
C ILE A 36 -2.44 4.58 -6.24
N LYS A 37 -3.49 4.37 -7.03
CA LYS A 37 -4.45 5.44 -7.30
C LYS A 37 -5.16 5.80 -6.00
N VAL A 38 -5.40 7.09 -5.77
CA VAL A 38 -6.04 7.59 -4.52
C VAL A 38 -7.34 6.82 -4.21
N ILE A 39 -8.13 6.54 -5.25
CA ILE A 39 -9.39 5.79 -5.15
C ILE A 39 -9.20 4.35 -4.64
N ASP A 40 -8.07 3.71 -4.91
CA ASP A 40 -7.82 2.30 -4.62
C ASP A 40 -7.23 2.06 -3.22
N TYR A 41 -6.80 3.11 -2.50
CA TYR A 41 -6.16 2.98 -1.19
C TYR A 41 -6.98 2.20 -0.16
N PRO A 42 -8.30 2.41 0.00
CA PRO A 42 -9.05 1.67 1.02
C PRO A 42 -9.03 0.16 0.75
N ASP A 43 -9.16 -0.28 -0.50
CA ASP A 43 -9.07 -1.69 -0.88
C ASP A 43 -7.65 -2.22 -0.74
N PHE A 44 -6.64 -1.46 -1.16
CA PHE A 44 -5.24 -1.84 -0.99
C PHE A 44 -4.89 -2.07 0.50
N ILE A 45 -5.29 -1.14 1.37
CA ILE A 45 -5.09 -1.27 2.81
C ILE A 45 -5.85 -2.50 3.34
N ASN A 46 -7.06 -2.77 2.85
CA ASN A 46 -7.81 -3.97 3.24
C ASN A 46 -7.08 -5.26 2.85
N ASP A 47 -6.49 -5.35 1.67
CA ASP A 47 -5.67 -6.50 1.26
C ASP A 47 -4.47 -6.68 2.21
N VAL A 48 -3.78 -5.58 2.54
CA VAL A 48 -2.64 -5.59 3.47
C VAL A 48 -3.05 -6.00 4.89
N ILE A 49 -4.20 -5.55 5.38
CA ILE A 49 -4.73 -5.95 6.70
C ILE A 49 -4.95 -7.46 6.77
N ASN A 50 -5.51 -8.03 5.71
CA ASN A 50 -5.82 -9.46 5.64
C ASN A 50 -4.61 -10.32 5.26
N SER A 51 -3.43 -9.71 5.10
CA SER A 51 -2.23 -10.40 4.62
C SER A 51 -2.47 -11.12 3.28
N ASN A 52 -3.19 -10.48 2.37
CA ASN A 52 -3.40 -11.00 1.01
C ASN A 52 -2.32 -10.46 0.07
N SER A 53 -1.79 -11.32 -0.80
CA SER A 53 -1.07 -10.84 -1.99
C SER A 53 -2.03 -10.08 -2.90
N THR A 54 -1.57 -8.96 -3.45
CA THR A 54 -2.38 -8.08 -4.29
C THR A 54 -1.54 -7.45 -5.39
N GLY A 55 -2.18 -7.02 -6.48
CA GLY A 55 -1.50 -6.46 -7.64
C GLY A 55 -2.36 -5.41 -8.32
N TYR A 56 -1.70 -4.33 -8.72
CA TYR A 56 -2.29 -3.25 -9.50
C TYR A 56 -1.46 -3.07 -10.77
N GLU A 57 -1.89 -2.15 -11.62
CA GLU A 57 -1.14 -1.78 -12.80
C GLU A 57 0.30 -1.43 -12.41
N TYR A 58 1.28 -2.17 -12.96
CA TYR A 58 2.72 -2.00 -12.75
C TYR A 58 3.28 -2.31 -11.36
N LEU A 59 2.48 -2.78 -10.41
CA LEU A 59 2.94 -3.09 -9.05
C LEU A 59 2.31 -4.36 -8.49
N SER A 60 3.09 -5.13 -7.72
CA SER A 60 2.54 -6.26 -6.97
C SER A 60 3.19 -6.43 -5.61
N LEU A 61 2.36 -6.79 -4.63
CA LEU A 61 2.75 -7.19 -3.30
C LEU A 61 2.47 -8.67 -3.16
N ARG A 62 3.51 -9.44 -2.79
CA ARG A 62 3.38 -10.86 -2.47
C ARG A 62 3.72 -11.13 -1.01
N MET A 63 2.79 -11.77 -0.32
CA MET A 63 2.93 -12.20 1.06
C MET A 63 3.71 -13.51 1.11
N TYR A 64 4.52 -13.72 2.16
CA TYR A 64 5.29 -14.96 2.32
C TYR A 64 4.44 -16.23 2.23
N THR A 65 3.20 -16.19 2.73
CA THR A 65 2.28 -17.34 2.76
C THR A 65 1.76 -17.77 1.39
N ASP A 66 1.84 -16.88 0.39
CA ASP A 66 1.29 -17.11 -0.94
C ASP A 66 2.39 -17.49 -1.96
N ILE A 67 3.64 -17.57 -1.50
CA ILE A 67 4.82 -17.85 -2.30
C ILE A 67 5.15 -19.35 -2.20
N ASP A 68 5.24 -20.02 -3.34
CA ASP A 68 5.66 -21.42 -3.44
C ASP A 68 7.19 -21.56 -3.62
N CYS A 69 7.66 -22.80 -3.83
CA CYS A 69 9.09 -23.07 -4.00
C CYS A 69 9.69 -22.50 -5.29
N ASP A 70 8.88 -22.38 -6.35
CA ASP A 70 9.31 -21.83 -7.63
C ASP A 70 9.45 -20.31 -7.51
N ASP A 71 8.48 -19.67 -6.84
CA ASP A 71 8.56 -18.26 -6.48
C ASP A 71 9.75 -17.97 -5.56
N GLN A 72 10.01 -18.77 -4.53
CA GLN A 72 11.20 -18.61 -3.66
C GLN A 72 12.50 -18.68 -4.47
N SER A 73 12.59 -19.65 -5.39
CA SER A 73 13.76 -19.82 -6.25
C SER A 73 13.95 -18.61 -7.16
N TRP A 74 12.85 -18.08 -7.72
CA TRP A 74 12.88 -16.85 -8.51
C TRP A 74 13.33 -15.64 -7.67
N ILE A 75 12.71 -15.41 -6.50
CA ILE A 75 13.07 -14.30 -5.58
C ILE A 75 14.55 -14.37 -5.21
N LYS A 76 15.06 -15.56 -4.89
CA LYS A 76 16.47 -15.77 -4.57
C LYS A 76 17.38 -15.39 -5.74
N ASN A 77 16.98 -15.68 -6.97
CA ASN A 77 17.75 -15.32 -8.16
C ASN A 77 17.73 -13.81 -8.44
N VAL A 78 16.61 -13.12 -8.17
CA VAL A 78 16.50 -11.67 -8.45
C VAL A 78 17.01 -10.77 -7.32
N ILE A 79 16.76 -11.13 -6.05
CA ILE A 79 17.17 -10.34 -4.87
C ILE A 79 18.49 -10.85 -4.25
N GLY A 80 18.88 -12.09 -4.54
CA GLY A 80 20.06 -12.72 -3.95
C GLY A 80 19.81 -13.43 -2.61
N ARG A 81 18.54 -13.51 -2.16
CA ARG A 81 18.15 -14.25 -0.95
C ARG A 81 16.70 -14.72 -1.00
N GLU A 82 16.39 -15.74 -0.20
CA GLU A 82 15.02 -16.22 0.00
C GLU A 82 14.21 -15.24 0.87
N LEU A 83 12.90 -15.16 0.60
CA LEU A 83 11.96 -14.42 1.41
C LEU A 83 11.73 -15.16 2.73
N GLN A 84 11.73 -14.44 3.85
CA GLN A 84 11.57 -15.02 5.18
C GLN A 84 10.15 -14.79 5.74
N ILE A 85 9.77 -15.59 6.74
CA ILE A 85 8.52 -15.40 7.49
C ILE A 85 8.48 -13.97 8.05
N GLY A 86 7.34 -13.29 7.89
CA GLY A 86 7.16 -11.91 8.32
C GLY A 86 7.66 -10.86 7.33
N GLU A 87 8.17 -11.28 6.16
CA GLU A 87 8.53 -10.41 5.05
C GLU A 87 7.50 -10.44 3.94
N ILE A 88 7.47 -9.36 3.18
CA ILE A 88 6.74 -9.24 1.94
C ILE A 88 7.71 -8.93 0.80
N PHE A 89 7.36 -9.42 -0.39
CA PHE A 89 8.03 -9.10 -1.63
C PHE A 89 7.24 -8.03 -2.37
N LEU A 90 7.90 -6.97 -2.79
CA LEU A 90 7.32 -5.87 -3.54
C LEU A 90 7.99 -5.79 -4.90
N HIS A 91 7.17 -5.80 -5.94
CA HIS A 91 7.59 -5.56 -7.31
C HIS A 91 6.99 -4.26 -7.81
N HIS A 92 7.80 -3.47 -8.50
CA HIS A 92 7.35 -2.32 -9.27
C HIS A 92 8.07 -2.31 -10.62
N GLU A 93 7.30 -2.35 -11.71
CA GLU A 93 7.80 -2.64 -13.06
C GLU A 93 8.98 -1.76 -13.49
N PHE A 94 8.97 -0.49 -13.09
CA PHE A 94 9.98 0.48 -13.55
C PHE A 94 11.17 0.67 -12.60
N THR A 95 11.07 0.20 -11.36
CA THR A 95 12.13 0.43 -10.35
C THR A 95 12.72 -0.86 -9.80
N GLY A 96 12.08 -2.00 -10.06
CA GLY A 96 12.54 -3.33 -9.67
C GLY A 96 11.86 -3.86 -8.41
N ASP A 97 12.61 -4.68 -7.68
CA ASP A 97 12.10 -5.58 -6.65
C ASP A 97 12.77 -5.32 -5.31
N THR A 98 12.00 -5.37 -4.22
CA THR A 98 12.53 -5.25 -2.86
C THR A 98 11.82 -6.20 -1.92
N ILE A 99 12.52 -6.60 -0.87
CA ILE A 99 11.93 -7.29 0.29
C ILE A 99 11.89 -6.31 1.45
N ILE A 100 10.79 -6.32 2.20
CA ILE A 100 10.65 -5.53 3.43
C ILE A 100 9.90 -6.35 4.49
N GLN A 101 10.23 -6.11 5.76
CA GLN A 101 9.46 -6.64 6.89
C GLN A 101 8.03 -6.10 6.84
N GLN A 102 7.04 -6.99 6.95
CA GLN A 102 5.62 -6.64 6.84
C GLN A 102 5.24 -5.57 7.87
N VAL A 103 5.74 -5.66 9.11
CA VAL A 103 5.47 -4.68 10.16
C VAL A 103 5.99 -3.28 9.83
N ILE A 104 7.13 -3.19 9.12
CA ILE A 104 7.70 -1.92 8.69
C ILE A 104 6.85 -1.35 7.54
N PHE A 105 6.45 -2.20 6.60
CA PHE A 105 5.57 -1.81 5.51
C PHE A 105 4.21 -1.32 6.00
N ASP A 106 3.57 -2.06 6.92
CA ASP A 106 2.29 -1.70 7.52
C ASP A 106 2.36 -0.30 8.15
N LYS A 107 3.46 0.00 8.87
CA LYS A 107 3.68 1.32 9.49
C LYS A 107 3.87 2.43 8.46
N ILE A 108 4.70 2.20 7.44
CA ILE A 108 4.91 3.16 6.34
C ILE A 108 3.59 3.43 5.62
N LEU A 109 2.85 2.37 5.28
CA LEU A 109 1.57 2.47 4.60
C LEU A 109 0.57 3.26 5.43
N TYR A 110 0.48 3.00 6.74
CA TYR A 110 -0.39 3.75 7.65
C TYR A 110 -0.05 5.24 7.66
N ASP A 111 1.22 5.59 7.86
CA ASP A 111 1.66 6.99 7.94
C ASP A 111 1.46 7.72 6.59
N PHE A 112 1.78 7.07 5.47
CA PHE A 112 1.53 7.62 4.14
C PHE A 112 0.03 7.84 3.88
N SER A 113 -0.77 6.84 4.23
CA SER A 113 -2.22 6.82 3.99
C SER A 113 -2.97 7.84 4.85
N LEU A 114 -2.47 8.18 6.05
CA LEU A 114 -2.98 9.32 6.82
C LEU A 114 -2.83 10.63 6.05
N VAL A 115 -1.67 10.86 5.42
CA VAL A 115 -1.42 12.07 4.63
C VAL A 115 -2.27 12.07 3.35
N VAL A 116 -2.47 10.91 2.72
CA VAL A 116 -3.42 10.76 1.60
C VAL A 116 -4.83 11.16 2.02
N LEU A 117 -5.33 10.63 3.15
CA LEU A 117 -6.65 10.97 3.65
C LEU A 117 -6.78 12.49 3.91
N ASP A 118 -5.82 13.09 4.61
CA ASP A 118 -5.87 14.53 4.91
C ASP A 118 -5.79 15.41 3.66
N THR A 119 -5.03 14.97 2.65
CA THR A 119 -4.87 15.71 1.38
C THR A 119 -6.12 15.64 0.51
N TYR A 120 -6.81 14.49 0.47
CA TYR A 120 -7.88 14.24 -0.49
C TYR A 120 -9.30 14.19 0.12
N ARG A 121 -9.46 14.29 1.46
CA ARG A 121 -10.77 14.20 2.13
C ARG A 121 -11.84 15.19 1.67
N TYR A 122 -11.45 16.31 1.06
CA TYR A 122 -12.36 17.34 0.54
C TYR A 122 -12.27 17.49 -1.00
N ASN A 123 -11.55 16.62 -1.68
CA ASN A 123 -11.41 16.68 -3.13
C ASN A 123 -12.70 16.14 -3.77
N GLU A 124 -13.43 17.00 -4.49
CA GLU A 124 -14.69 16.63 -5.16
C GLU A 124 -14.51 15.46 -6.14
N ASN A 125 -13.32 15.32 -6.76
CA ASN A 125 -13.03 14.21 -7.68
C ASN A 125 -12.86 12.85 -6.97
N VAL A 126 -12.65 12.85 -5.65
CA VAL A 126 -12.51 11.65 -4.80
C VAL A 126 -13.75 11.48 -3.91
N ASN A 127 -14.68 12.44 -3.94
CA ASN A 127 -15.95 12.38 -3.22
C ASN A 127 -16.96 11.51 -3.98
N ILE A 128 -16.60 10.24 -4.13
CA ILE A 128 -17.44 9.21 -4.73
C ILE A 128 -18.01 8.30 -3.63
N ASP A 129 -19.17 7.73 -3.90
CA ASP A 129 -19.66 6.59 -3.14
C ASP A 129 -18.67 5.43 -3.35
N TYR A 130 -18.05 5.00 -2.27
CA TYR A 130 -17.11 3.90 -2.26
C TYR A 130 -17.86 2.58 -2.23
N PHE A 131 -18.11 2.04 -3.42
CA PHE A 131 -18.60 0.68 -3.56
C PHE A 131 -17.41 -0.26 -3.55
N LYS A 132 -17.35 -1.19 -2.58
CA LYS A 132 -16.45 -2.35 -2.62
C LYS A 132 -16.43 -2.88 -4.05
N TYR A 133 -15.32 -2.73 -4.78
CA TYR A 133 -15.26 -3.26 -6.14
C TYR A 133 -15.38 -4.78 -6.07
N TYR A 134 -16.48 -5.27 -6.64
CA TYR A 134 -16.79 -6.62 -7.10
C TYR A 134 -16.01 -7.81 -6.50
N ILE A 135 -16.69 -8.51 -5.59
CA ILE A 135 -16.40 -9.88 -5.18
C ILE A 135 -16.47 -10.77 -6.43
N ARG A 136 -15.39 -11.46 -6.78
CA ARG A 136 -15.35 -12.37 -7.95
C ARG A 136 -16.33 -13.55 -7.85
N ASP A 137 -16.97 -13.81 -6.70
CA ASP A 137 -17.92 -14.93 -6.57
C ASP A 137 -19.13 -14.83 -5.60
N LYS A 138 -19.23 -13.93 -4.60
CA LYS A 138 -20.29 -14.07 -3.56
C LYS A 138 -20.77 -12.76 -2.93
N LYS A 139 -21.94 -12.29 -3.38
CA LYS A 139 -22.97 -11.50 -2.65
C LYS A 139 -22.46 -10.48 -1.61
N ILE A 140 -22.27 -9.27 -2.11
CA ILE A 140 -22.37 -7.92 -1.51
C ILE A 140 -22.77 -7.88 -0.01
N SER A 141 -21.90 -7.32 0.84
CA SER A 141 -22.36 -6.57 2.03
C SER A 141 -22.34 -5.08 1.69
N GLN A 142 -23.54 -4.51 1.57
CA GLN A 142 -23.78 -3.10 1.30
C GLN A 142 -23.50 -2.29 2.56
N ASN A 143 -22.64 -1.30 2.45
CA ASN A 143 -22.69 -0.07 3.24
C ASN A 143 -22.13 1.01 2.32
N ASN A 144 -22.99 1.85 1.74
CA ASN A 144 -22.54 3.03 1.01
C ASN A 144 -21.76 3.89 2.00
N ARG A 145 -20.46 4.01 1.78
CA ARG A 145 -19.57 4.90 2.54
C ARG A 145 -18.97 5.88 1.54
N SER A 146 -18.77 7.11 1.96
CA SER A 146 -17.86 7.98 1.21
C SER A 146 -16.46 7.34 1.19
N TRP A 147 -15.66 7.61 0.15
CA TRP A 147 -14.26 7.16 0.11
C TRP A 147 -13.50 7.52 1.40
N SER A 148 -13.74 8.71 1.95
CA SER A 148 -13.08 9.16 3.19
C SER A 148 -13.44 8.30 4.40
N GLU A 149 -14.67 7.78 4.49
CA GLU A 149 -15.11 6.87 5.56
C GLU A 149 -14.56 5.46 5.37
N ALA A 150 -14.50 4.98 4.12
CA ALA A 150 -13.84 3.72 3.80
C ALA A 150 -12.36 3.77 4.20
N MET A 151 -11.66 4.84 3.81
CA MET A 151 -10.26 5.08 4.16
C MET A 151 -10.04 5.13 5.68
N LYS A 152 -10.86 5.89 6.42
CA LYS A 152 -10.79 5.94 7.90
C LYS A 152 -10.99 4.57 8.54
N TYR A 153 -11.94 3.79 8.03
CA TYR A 153 -12.19 2.44 8.52
C TYR A 153 -10.99 1.52 8.28
N SER A 154 -10.45 1.50 7.05
CA SER A 154 -9.27 0.72 6.71
C SER A 154 -8.05 1.14 7.55
N LEU A 155 -7.82 2.44 7.76
CA LEU A 155 -6.75 2.92 8.63
C LEU A 155 -6.92 2.49 10.10
N SER A 156 -8.14 2.50 10.62
CA SER A 156 -8.43 1.98 11.97
C SER A 156 -8.01 0.51 12.09
N LYS A 157 -8.33 -0.31 11.08
CA LYS A 157 -8.00 -1.73 11.08
C LYS A 157 -6.51 -2.00 10.89
N LEU A 158 -5.83 -1.20 10.07
CA LEU A 158 -4.37 -1.27 9.94
C LEU A 158 -3.69 -0.87 11.25
N SER A 159 -4.19 0.14 11.96
CA SER A 159 -3.68 0.55 13.28
C SER A 159 -3.85 -0.54 14.34
N GLU A 160 -5.01 -1.23 14.36
CA GLU A 160 -5.25 -2.40 15.21
C GLU A 160 -4.21 -3.50 14.92
N LYS A 161 -3.99 -3.85 13.63
CA LYS A 161 -2.99 -4.83 13.20
C LYS A 161 -1.58 -4.47 13.68
N ILE A 162 -1.14 -3.23 13.48
CA ILE A 162 0.18 -2.74 13.93
C ILE A 162 0.33 -2.87 15.45
N SER A 163 -0.72 -2.56 16.20
CA SER A 163 -0.69 -2.61 17.67
C SER A 163 -0.50 -4.03 18.21
N LEU A 164 -1.01 -5.04 17.51
CA LEU A 164 -0.82 -6.45 17.88
C LEU A 164 0.62 -6.94 17.74
N HIS A 165 1.44 -6.29 16.91
CA HIS A 165 2.85 -6.67 16.71
C HIS A 165 3.79 -6.02 17.73
N ASN A 166 3.31 -5.06 18.52
CA ASN A 166 4.09 -4.33 19.53
C ASN A 166 3.86 -4.85 20.97
N ASN A 167 3.01 -5.87 21.15
CA ASN A 167 2.72 -6.54 22.42
C ASN A 167 3.30 -7.95 22.42
#